data_AF-A0A9W9Z023-F1
#
_entry.id   AF-A0A9W9Z023-F1
#
_cell.length_a   1.000
_cell.length_b   1.000
_cell.length_c   1.000
_cell.angle_alpha   90.00
_cell.angle_beta   90.00
_cell.angle_gamma   90.00
#
_symmetry.space_group_name_H-M   'P 1'
#
loop_
_entity.id
_entity.type
_entity.pdbx_description
1 polymer ?
#
loop_
_entity_poly.entity_id
_entity_poly.type
_entity_poly.pdbx_seq_one_letter_code
_entity_poly.pdbx_strand_id
1 'polypeptide(L)'
;MTALQTEIRLNNLKTVVLRLESSSKNPVGDGNVLLAPLCEGIETVFRLGLKSSVFGLKKWDYWSWIEALINHLQNDKHKLAYIHVVTFVKSCKKINSYQGYGRQFIRLALMKRLLPYTVQTLTANSTVLKYWYNENAVLRDKVMRETFMEILKEINEHVFALDLKSCSFLDETWLIPEIRHVDIVPCKELGLIVRTVNGRVMVACVRKNSAAEDAGIAYGDTLDEMLGIFLYKAKAGRVVDLLRRNTGRPVSCTLVKGKLPTGQFFPPASERMAVITADPYKDEEGSDLDKAPQQLAGFEETPVHASDTIAIYSATYYGKLAVGENGGIAVIEDSILQVLKQINKPRAVYLNLSETNIVVTDQQTSQVLGIHSFTETSSCGRRADRKEMIAFVSGETTCTLAKSFYCYVFEMTTERIAKVVLYSIADGFLRTVWFV
;
A
#
# COMPACT_ATOMS: atom_id res chain seq x y z
N MET A 1 -33.18 -26.26 14.83
CA MET A 1 -32.94 -26.34 13.37
C MET A 1 -33.48 -27.69 12.91
N THR A 2 -34.30 -27.72 11.86
CA THR A 2 -34.95 -28.95 11.38
C THR A 2 -34.04 -29.71 10.40
N ALA A 3 -34.22 -31.03 10.26
CA ALA A 3 -33.44 -31.85 9.31
C ALA A 3 -33.49 -31.30 7.88
N LEU A 4 -34.65 -30.77 7.46
CA LEU A 4 -34.86 -30.12 6.18
C LEU A 4 -33.93 -28.91 5.94
N GLN A 5 -33.70 -28.07 6.95
CA GLN A 5 -32.80 -26.92 6.83
C GLN A 5 -31.34 -27.34 6.62
N THR A 6 -30.93 -28.45 7.22
CA THR A 6 -29.60 -29.02 7.04
C THR A 6 -29.42 -29.60 5.64
N GLU A 7 -30.42 -30.32 5.14
CA GLU A 7 -30.43 -30.90 3.79
C GLU A 7 -30.34 -29.80 2.72
N ILE A 8 -31.11 -28.72 2.87
CA ILE A 8 -31.04 -27.55 1.98
C ILE A 8 -29.61 -26.98 1.93
N ARG A 9 -28.92 -26.89 3.08
CA ARG A 9 -27.55 -26.37 3.12
C ARG A 9 -26.56 -27.27 2.38
N LEU A 10 -26.66 -28.59 2.53
CA LEU A 10 -25.83 -29.55 1.80
C LEU A 10 -26.12 -29.51 0.30
N ASN A 11 -27.38 -29.41 -0.10
CA ASN A 11 -27.79 -29.28 -1.50
C ASN A 11 -27.28 -27.97 -2.13
N ASN A 12 -27.32 -26.86 -1.39
CA ASN A 12 -26.75 -25.59 -1.84
C ASN A 12 -25.24 -25.70 -2.05
N LEU A 13 -24.51 -26.32 -1.10
CA LEU A 13 -23.08 -26.56 -1.24
C LEU A 13 -22.77 -27.44 -2.46
N LYS A 14 -23.51 -28.54 -2.64
CA LYS A 14 -23.38 -29.42 -3.82
C LYS A 14 -23.63 -28.66 -5.13
N THR A 15 -24.63 -27.78 -5.16
CA THR A 15 -24.91 -26.92 -6.32
C THR A 15 -23.74 -26.00 -6.65
N VAL A 16 -23.05 -25.45 -5.63
CA VAL A 16 -21.85 -24.64 -5.85
C VAL A 16 -20.71 -25.47 -6.46
N VAL A 17 -20.51 -26.71 -5.99
CA VAL A 17 -19.49 -27.63 -6.53
C VAL A 17 -19.77 -27.97 -7.99
N LEU A 18 -21.00 -28.36 -8.33
CA LEU A 18 -21.40 -28.65 -9.72
C LEU A 18 -21.19 -27.44 -10.64
N ARG A 19 -21.47 -26.23 -10.14
CA ARG A 19 -21.21 -24.99 -10.90
C ARG A 19 -19.71 -24.75 -11.08
N LEU A 20 -18.89 -25.12 -10.11
CA LEU A 20 -17.43 -25.01 -10.21
C LEU A 20 -16.89 -25.90 -11.33
N GLU A 21 -17.38 -27.14 -11.45
CA GLU A 21 -17.05 -28.07 -12.54
C GLU A 21 -17.42 -27.52 -13.92
N SER A 22 -18.62 -26.96 -14.05
CA SER A 22 -19.11 -26.42 -15.33
C SER A 22 -18.43 -25.12 -15.78
N SER A 23 -17.77 -24.39 -14.88
CA SER A 23 -17.27 -23.03 -15.12
C SER A 23 -15.74 -22.90 -15.19
N SER A 24 -14.98 -23.93 -14.85
CA SER A 24 -13.55 -23.77 -14.58
C SER A 24 -12.64 -23.81 -15.82
N LYS A 25 -11.89 -22.72 -16.03
CA LYS A 25 -10.48 -22.79 -16.46
C LYS A 25 -9.65 -23.13 -15.22
N ASN A 26 -8.95 -24.27 -15.23
CA ASN A 26 -8.09 -24.68 -14.11
C ASN A 26 -6.77 -23.88 -14.10
N PRO A 27 -6.22 -23.52 -12.92
CA PRO A 27 -6.70 -23.78 -11.56
C PRO A 27 -7.71 -22.73 -11.02
N VAL A 28 -8.47 -23.09 -9.98
CA VAL A 28 -9.38 -22.18 -9.25
C VAL A 28 -8.59 -21.24 -8.34
N GLY A 29 -8.64 -19.93 -8.61
CA GLY A 29 -7.97 -18.88 -7.83
C GLY A 29 -8.92 -17.99 -7.02
N ASP A 30 -8.37 -17.01 -6.30
CA ASP A 30 -9.11 -16.09 -5.42
C ASP A 30 -10.14 -15.21 -6.13
N GLY A 31 -9.95 -14.94 -7.42
CA GLY A 31 -10.91 -14.18 -8.24
C GLY A 31 -12.15 -14.97 -8.66
N ASN A 32 -12.23 -16.27 -8.35
CA ASN A 32 -13.38 -17.09 -8.73
C ASN A 32 -14.59 -16.77 -7.83
N VAL A 33 -15.68 -16.30 -8.45
CA VAL A 33 -16.93 -15.92 -7.76
C VAL A 33 -17.59 -17.03 -6.96
N LEU A 34 -17.29 -18.31 -7.26
CA LEU A 34 -17.82 -19.47 -6.54
C LEU A 34 -16.97 -19.87 -5.33
N LEU A 35 -15.75 -19.33 -5.17
CA LEU A 35 -14.85 -19.69 -4.07
C LEU A 35 -15.42 -19.27 -2.71
N ALA A 36 -15.92 -18.04 -2.59
CA ALA A 36 -16.48 -17.55 -1.33
C ALA A 36 -17.73 -18.35 -0.91
N PRO A 37 -18.75 -18.56 -1.77
CA PRO A 37 -19.89 -19.43 -1.46
C PRO A 37 -19.50 -20.87 -1.08
N LEU A 38 -18.49 -21.44 -1.75
CA LEU A 38 -17.98 -22.79 -1.44
C LEU A 38 -17.42 -22.84 -0.02
N CYS A 39 -16.50 -21.92 0.29
CA CYS A 39 -15.85 -21.82 1.59
C CYS A 39 -16.86 -21.54 2.72
N GLU A 40 -17.82 -20.64 2.47
CA GLU A 40 -18.89 -20.32 3.41
C GLU A 40 -19.79 -21.53 3.69
N GLY A 41 -20.13 -22.32 2.66
CA GLY A 41 -20.90 -23.55 2.84
C GLY A 41 -20.18 -24.59 3.70
N ILE A 42 -18.86 -24.76 3.51
CA ILE A 42 -18.03 -25.63 4.36
C ILE A 42 -17.98 -25.13 5.81
N GLU A 43 -17.70 -23.84 6.01
CA GLU A 43 -17.70 -23.21 7.35
C GLU A 43 -19.06 -23.38 8.04
N THR A 44 -20.15 -23.22 7.29
CA THR A 44 -21.51 -23.39 7.79
C THR A 44 -21.77 -24.81 8.29
N VAL A 45 -21.28 -25.83 7.58
CA VAL A 45 -21.38 -27.23 8.01
C VAL A 45 -20.55 -27.48 9.27
N PHE A 46 -19.31 -26.96 9.33
CA PHE A 46 -18.44 -27.09 10.51
C PHE A 46 -18.97 -26.38 11.76
N ARG A 47 -19.79 -25.34 11.60
CA ARG A 47 -20.44 -24.67 12.73
C ARG A 47 -21.75 -25.31 13.15
N LEU A 48 -22.37 -26.11 12.28
CA LEU A 48 -23.71 -26.62 12.54
C LEU A 48 -23.69 -27.63 13.69
N GLY A 49 -24.39 -27.29 14.77
CA GLY A 49 -24.46 -28.12 15.97
C GLY A 49 -23.17 -28.10 16.80
N LEU A 50 -22.22 -27.22 16.49
CA LEU A 50 -21.04 -27.01 17.33
C LEU A 50 -21.48 -26.50 18.71
N LYS A 51 -20.97 -27.11 19.78
CA LYS A 51 -21.29 -26.70 21.15
C LYS A 51 -20.72 -25.32 21.43
N SER A 52 -21.52 -24.45 22.04
CA SER A 52 -21.03 -23.20 22.60
C SER A 52 -20.20 -23.48 23.85
N SER A 53 -19.22 -22.62 24.11
CA SER A 53 -18.47 -22.67 25.36
C SER A 53 -19.39 -22.47 26.57
N VAL A 54 -19.17 -23.27 27.60
CA VAL A 54 -19.96 -23.21 28.84
C VAL A 54 -19.51 -21.96 29.61
N PHE A 55 -20.45 -21.10 29.99
CA PHE A 55 -20.26 -19.89 30.83
C PHE A 55 -19.43 -18.74 30.25
N GLY A 56 -19.21 -18.67 28.93
CA GLY A 56 -18.59 -17.49 28.29
C GLY A 56 -17.11 -17.25 28.62
N LEU A 57 -16.49 -18.09 29.45
CA LEU A 57 -15.10 -17.98 29.89
C LEU A 57 -14.08 -18.34 28.79
N LYS A 58 -14.47 -19.16 27.79
CA LYS A 58 -13.56 -19.61 26.73
C LYS A 58 -14.22 -19.50 25.37
N LYS A 59 -14.01 -18.42 24.61
CA LYS A 59 -14.48 -18.39 23.21
C LYS A 59 -13.78 -19.53 22.45
N TRP A 60 -14.55 -20.34 21.72
CA TRP A 60 -14.01 -21.35 20.81
C TRP A 60 -14.89 -21.41 19.57
N ASP A 61 -14.36 -21.98 18.49
CA ASP A 61 -15.06 -22.12 17.21
C ASP A 61 -14.60 -23.42 16.54
N TYR A 62 -15.04 -23.69 15.32
CA TYR A 62 -14.68 -24.92 14.61
C TYR A 62 -13.17 -25.11 14.42
N TRP A 63 -12.40 -24.02 14.36
CA TRP A 63 -10.93 -24.10 14.41
C TRP A 63 -10.41 -24.84 15.65
N SER A 64 -11.05 -24.70 16.80
CA SER A 64 -10.55 -25.25 18.06
C SER A 64 -10.51 -26.78 18.04
N TRP A 65 -11.47 -27.44 17.39
CA TRP A 65 -11.41 -28.89 17.22
C TRP A 65 -10.42 -29.28 16.11
N ILE A 66 -10.32 -28.49 15.02
CA ILE A 66 -9.33 -28.71 13.95
C ILE A 66 -7.91 -28.72 14.52
N GLU A 67 -7.60 -27.78 15.41
CA GLU A 67 -6.33 -27.71 16.11
C GLU A 67 -6.12 -28.90 17.06
N ALA A 68 -7.14 -29.24 17.86
CA ALA A 68 -7.07 -30.33 18.82
C ALA A 68 -6.92 -31.71 18.16
N LEU A 69 -7.37 -31.87 16.90
CA LEU A 69 -7.28 -33.13 16.16
C LEU A 69 -5.85 -33.64 15.99
N ILE A 70 -4.82 -32.79 16.07
CA ILE A 70 -3.42 -33.22 15.99
C ILE A 70 -3.12 -34.37 16.95
N ASN A 71 -3.70 -34.32 18.15
CA ASN A 71 -3.50 -35.32 19.21
C ASN A 71 -4.21 -36.65 18.94
N HIS A 72 -5.04 -36.71 17.90
CA HIS A 72 -5.87 -37.85 17.55
C HIS A 72 -5.58 -38.36 16.12
N LEU A 73 -4.58 -37.81 15.44
CA LEU A 73 -4.18 -38.25 14.11
C LEU A 73 -3.60 -39.67 14.15
N GLN A 74 -4.07 -40.51 13.23
CA GLN A 74 -3.46 -41.80 12.97
C GLN A 74 -2.07 -41.60 12.35
N ASN A 75 -1.18 -42.57 12.53
CA ASN A 75 0.15 -42.51 11.94
C ASN A 75 0.10 -42.88 10.45
N ASP A 76 -0.35 -41.94 9.63
CA ASP A 76 -0.53 -42.10 8.19
C ASP A 76 0.21 -41.01 7.37
N LYS A 77 0.19 -41.15 6.05
CA LYS A 77 0.86 -40.23 5.11
C LYS A 77 0.33 -38.79 5.14
N HIS A 78 -0.89 -38.56 5.61
CA HIS A 78 -1.52 -37.23 5.68
C HIS A 78 -1.27 -36.53 7.02
N LYS A 79 -0.86 -37.25 8.07
CA LYS A 79 -0.54 -36.69 9.39
C LYS A 79 0.43 -35.51 9.32
N LEU A 80 1.56 -35.67 8.63
CA LEU A 80 2.56 -34.60 8.53
C LEU A 80 2.03 -33.39 7.76
N ALA A 81 1.27 -33.62 6.68
CA ALA A 81 0.64 -32.55 5.92
C ALA A 81 -0.37 -31.77 6.79
N TYR A 82 -1.17 -32.47 7.58
CA TYR A 82 -2.14 -31.85 8.50
C TYR A 82 -1.45 -31.02 9.58
N ILE A 83 -0.42 -31.57 10.23
CA ILE A 83 0.37 -30.85 11.25
C ILE A 83 1.00 -29.59 10.65
N HIS A 84 1.56 -29.68 9.45
CA HIS A 84 2.11 -28.52 8.74
C HIS A 84 1.04 -27.47 8.49
N VAL A 85 -0.13 -27.86 7.99
CA VAL A 85 -1.25 -26.94 7.71
C VAL A 85 -1.71 -26.22 8.97
N VAL A 86 -1.93 -26.95 10.08
CA VAL A 86 -2.33 -26.33 11.35
C VAL A 86 -1.23 -25.39 11.88
N THR A 87 0.02 -25.82 11.84
CA THR A 87 1.16 -25.00 12.31
C THR A 87 1.31 -23.72 11.49
N PHE A 88 1.14 -23.80 10.16
CA PHE A 88 1.16 -22.65 9.27
C PHE A 88 0.03 -21.66 9.58
N VAL A 89 -1.19 -22.15 9.80
CA VAL A 89 -2.33 -21.29 10.15
C VAL A 89 -2.09 -20.58 11.49
N LYS A 90 -1.61 -21.32 12.50
CA LYS A 90 -1.31 -20.77 13.84
C LYS A 90 -0.21 -19.71 13.84
N SER A 91 0.78 -19.82 12.95
CA SER A 91 1.87 -18.85 12.89
C SER A 91 1.46 -17.54 12.22
N CYS A 92 0.28 -17.47 11.61
CA CYS A 92 -0.21 -16.27 10.94
C CYS A 92 -0.60 -15.18 11.95
N LYS A 93 0.14 -14.06 11.90
CA LYS A 93 -0.07 -12.89 12.77
C LYS A 93 -1.15 -11.93 12.27
N LYS A 94 -1.60 -12.09 11.01
CA LYS A 94 -2.63 -11.24 10.39
C LYS A 94 -4.05 -11.59 10.84
N ILE A 95 -4.24 -12.78 11.41
CA ILE A 95 -5.51 -13.33 11.87
C ILE A 95 -5.52 -13.33 13.39
N ASN A 96 -6.64 -12.95 14.01
CA ASN A 96 -6.75 -12.93 15.47
C ASN A 96 -8.02 -13.57 16.05
N SER A 97 -8.84 -14.20 15.21
CA SER A 97 -10.03 -14.93 15.67
C SER A 97 -9.96 -16.42 15.31
N TYR A 98 -10.62 -17.25 16.13
CA TYR A 98 -10.79 -18.67 15.81
C TYR A 98 -11.55 -18.88 14.48
N GLN A 99 -12.50 -17.99 14.15
CA GLN A 99 -13.14 -17.97 12.84
C GLN A 99 -12.10 -17.78 11.74
N GLY A 100 -11.29 -16.72 11.79
CA GLY A 100 -10.29 -16.43 10.77
C GLY A 100 -9.26 -17.55 10.61
N TYR A 101 -8.83 -18.17 11.71
CA TYR A 101 -7.93 -19.34 11.64
C TYR A 101 -8.61 -20.52 10.94
N GLY A 102 -9.88 -20.78 11.27
CA GLY A 102 -10.69 -21.79 10.60
C GLY A 102 -10.85 -21.52 9.11
N ARG A 103 -11.03 -20.26 8.71
CA ARG A 103 -11.16 -19.86 7.30
C ARG A 103 -9.86 -20.04 6.53
N GLN A 104 -8.73 -19.62 7.12
CA GLN A 104 -7.41 -19.84 6.52
C GLN A 104 -7.08 -21.33 6.42
N PHE A 105 -7.49 -22.13 7.40
CA PHE A 105 -7.38 -23.58 7.34
C PHE A 105 -8.15 -24.16 6.17
N ILE A 106 -9.43 -23.79 5.99
CA ILE A 106 -10.24 -24.28 4.86
C ILE A 106 -9.54 -23.95 3.53
N ARG A 107 -9.06 -22.72 3.33
CA ARG A 107 -8.33 -22.31 2.11
C ARG A 107 -7.12 -23.21 1.86
N LEU A 108 -6.29 -23.42 2.87
CA LEU A 108 -5.10 -24.25 2.75
C LEU A 108 -5.44 -25.75 2.61
N ALA A 109 -6.51 -26.22 3.25
CA ALA A 109 -7.00 -27.59 3.15
C ALA A 109 -7.57 -27.88 1.77
N LEU A 110 -8.19 -26.91 1.08
CA LEU A 110 -8.58 -27.02 -0.32
C LEU A 110 -7.36 -27.23 -1.22
N MET A 111 -6.32 -26.40 -1.07
CA MET A 111 -5.07 -26.53 -1.85
C MET A 111 -4.33 -27.85 -1.58
N LYS A 112 -4.45 -28.39 -0.36
CA LYS A 112 -3.78 -29.64 0.06
C LYS A 112 -4.67 -30.88 0.02
N ARG A 113 -5.94 -30.73 -0.42
CA ARG A 113 -6.93 -31.82 -0.49
C ARG A 113 -7.19 -32.53 0.84
N LEU A 114 -7.14 -31.79 1.95
CA LEU A 114 -7.19 -32.33 3.32
C LEU A 114 -8.59 -32.32 3.95
N LEU A 115 -9.61 -31.73 3.33
CA LEU A 115 -10.94 -31.62 3.94
C LEU A 115 -11.58 -33.00 4.24
N PRO A 116 -11.61 -33.99 3.32
CA PRO A 116 -12.15 -35.32 3.63
C PRO A 116 -11.39 -35.99 4.78
N TYR A 117 -10.06 -35.90 4.76
CA TYR A 117 -9.21 -36.48 5.81
C TYR A 117 -9.54 -35.87 7.17
N THR A 118 -9.67 -34.54 7.24
CA THR A 118 -10.02 -33.80 8.46
C THR A 118 -11.33 -34.30 9.08
N VAL A 119 -12.38 -34.43 8.25
CA VAL A 119 -13.71 -34.89 8.71
C VAL A 119 -13.68 -36.38 9.07
N GLN A 120 -12.96 -37.21 8.31
CA GLN A 120 -12.80 -38.63 8.60
C GLN A 120 -12.11 -38.84 9.95
N THR A 121 -11.03 -38.11 10.24
CA THR A 121 -10.31 -38.19 11.53
C THR A 121 -11.23 -37.80 12.69
N LEU A 122 -11.97 -36.69 12.56
CA LEU A 122 -12.91 -36.26 13.61
C LEU A 122 -13.98 -37.31 13.89
N THR A 123 -14.54 -37.88 12.84
CA THR A 123 -15.70 -38.79 12.93
C THR A 123 -15.31 -40.21 13.31
N ALA A 124 -14.05 -40.62 13.07
CA ALA A 124 -13.51 -41.89 13.56
C ALA A 124 -13.41 -41.95 15.09
N ASN A 125 -13.34 -40.81 15.77
CA ASN A 125 -13.31 -40.74 17.23
C ASN A 125 -14.64 -40.23 17.80
N SER A 126 -15.55 -41.17 18.14
CA SER A 126 -16.87 -40.81 18.65
C SER A 126 -16.82 -39.97 19.93
N THR A 127 -15.81 -40.13 20.78
CA THR A 127 -15.69 -39.36 22.03
C THR A 127 -15.35 -37.91 21.72
N VAL A 128 -14.37 -37.67 20.83
CA VAL A 128 -14.00 -36.31 20.39
C VAL A 128 -15.16 -35.65 19.63
N LEU A 129 -15.82 -36.38 18.73
CA LEU A 129 -16.99 -35.86 18.01
C LEU A 129 -18.11 -35.43 18.96
N LYS A 130 -18.44 -36.25 19.96
CA LYS A 130 -19.46 -35.92 20.98
C LYS A 130 -19.03 -34.79 21.91
N TYR A 131 -17.73 -34.63 22.15
CA TYR A 131 -17.20 -33.52 22.95
C TYR A 131 -17.48 -32.18 22.27
N TRP A 132 -17.27 -32.08 20.96
CA TRP A 132 -17.42 -30.83 20.21
C TRP A 132 -18.83 -30.55 19.67
N TYR A 133 -19.62 -31.59 19.35
CA TYR A 133 -20.90 -31.42 18.65
C TYR A 133 -22.12 -31.96 19.40
N ASN A 134 -23.22 -31.21 19.31
CA ASN A 134 -24.57 -31.61 19.68
C ASN A 134 -25.13 -32.63 18.70
N GLU A 135 -26.18 -33.35 19.10
CA GLU A 135 -26.72 -34.49 18.35
C GLU A 135 -27.29 -34.11 16.98
N ASN A 136 -27.71 -32.85 16.83
CA ASN A 136 -28.26 -32.29 15.60
C ASN A 136 -27.20 -31.82 14.58
N ALA A 137 -25.91 -32.05 14.85
CA ALA A 137 -24.83 -31.68 13.93
C ALA A 137 -24.78 -32.59 12.70
N VAL A 138 -24.45 -32.02 11.52
CA VAL A 138 -24.22 -32.77 10.27
C VAL A 138 -23.26 -33.93 10.49
N LEU A 139 -22.18 -33.68 11.22
CA LEU A 139 -21.10 -34.65 11.41
C LEU A 139 -21.51 -35.83 12.32
N ARG A 140 -22.58 -35.69 13.11
CA ARG A 140 -23.11 -36.75 13.99
C ARG A 140 -24.17 -37.61 13.30
N ASP A 141 -24.97 -37.03 12.40
CA ASP A 141 -25.92 -37.78 11.59
C ASP A 141 -25.21 -38.61 10.51
N LYS A 142 -25.56 -39.90 10.37
CA LYS A 142 -24.87 -40.80 9.45
C LYS A 142 -25.08 -40.41 7.99
N VAL A 143 -26.33 -40.15 7.59
CA VAL A 143 -26.74 -39.89 6.21
C VAL A 143 -26.19 -38.54 5.75
N MET A 144 -26.34 -37.51 6.58
CA MET A 144 -25.86 -36.17 6.28
C MET A 144 -24.32 -36.12 6.25
N ARG A 145 -23.64 -36.86 7.15
CA ARG A 145 -22.17 -36.99 7.12
C ARG A 145 -21.70 -37.66 5.84
N GLU A 146 -22.33 -38.76 5.42
CA GLU A 146 -21.98 -39.47 4.18
C GLU A 146 -22.17 -38.55 2.96
N THR A 147 -23.29 -37.84 2.89
CA THR A 147 -23.56 -36.83 1.85
C THR A 147 -22.49 -35.73 1.83
N PHE A 148 -22.13 -35.18 3.00
CA PHE A 148 -21.09 -34.16 3.07
C PHE A 148 -19.71 -34.70 2.67
N MET A 149 -19.38 -35.95 3.03
CA MET A 149 -18.13 -36.59 2.64
C MET A 149 -18.03 -36.80 1.13
N GLU A 150 -19.13 -37.10 0.44
CA GLU A 150 -19.18 -37.16 -1.03
C GLU A 150 -18.88 -35.80 -1.65
N ILE A 151 -19.55 -34.74 -1.17
CA ILE A 151 -19.29 -33.35 -1.61
C ILE A 151 -17.81 -32.99 -1.42
N LEU A 152 -17.21 -33.31 -0.28
CA LEU A 152 -15.79 -33.02 -0.03
C LEU A 152 -14.83 -33.80 -0.95
N LYS A 153 -15.21 -35.01 -1.39
CA LYS A 153 -14.45 -35.77 -2.38
C LYS A 153 -14.55 -35.15 -3.76
N GLU A 154 -15.75 -34.73 -4.18
CA GLU A 154 -15.96 -33.97 -5.43
C GLU A 154 -15.12 -32.69 -5.44
N ILE A 155 -15.12 -31.92 -4.34
CA ILE A 155 -14.27 -30.72 -4.18
C ILE A 155 -12.78 -31.03 -4.38
N ASN A 156 -12.32 -32.18 -3.88
CA ASN A 156 -10.91 -32.60 -3.96
C ASN A 156 -10.45 -32.91 -5.39
N GLU A 157 -11.35 -33.12 -6.35
CA GLU A 157 -11.00 -33.32 -7.76
C GLU A 157 -10.51 -32.01 -8.41
N HIS A 158 -10.92 -30.87 -7.87
CA HIS A 158 -10.46 -29.57 -8.34
C HIS A 158 -9.02 -29.24 -7.90
N VAL A 159 -8.38 -28.34 -8.64
CA VAL A 159 -7.07 -27.77 -8.30
C VAL A 159 -7.26 -26.33 -7.87
N PHE A 160 -6.90 -26.02 -6.62
CA PHE A 160 -6.96 -24.67 -6.06
C PHE A 160 -5.56 -24.03 -6.01
N ALA A 161 -5.45 -22.81 -6.52
CA ALA A 161 -4.26 -21.97 -6.48
C ALA A 161 -4.60 -20.65 -5.79
N LEU A 162 -4.66 -20.67 -4.45
CA LEU A 162 -5.07 -19.54 -3.62
C LEU A 162 -3.86 -18.81 -3.06
N ASP A 163 -3.94 -17.48 -2.97
CA ASP A 163 -2.96 -16.66 -2.26
C ASP A 163 -3.25 -16.68 -0.75
N LEU A 164 -2.40 -17.39 -0.02
CA LEU A 164 -2.50 -17.51 1.44
C LEU A 164 -2.00 -16.27 2.18
N LYS A 165 -1.32 -15.32 1.51
CA LYS A 165 -0.91 -14.04 2.10
C LYS A 165 -2.08 -13.07 2.20
N SER A 166 -3.06 -13.19 1.31
CA SER A 166 -4.32 -12.45 1.30
C SER A 166 -5.31 -12.93 2.37
N CYS A 167 -4.91 -12.84 3.64
CA CYS A 167 -5.66 -13.40 4.77
C CYS A 167 -6.11 -12.37 5.82
N SER A 168 -5.69 -11.10 5.69
CA SER A 168 -5.90 -10.08 6.72
C SER A 168 -7.36 -9.83 7.07
N PHE A 169 -8.29 -10.08 6.15
CA PHE A 169 -9.73 -9.86 6.34
C PHE A 169 -10.52 -11.14 6.60
N LEU A 170 -9.86 -12.29 6.76
CA LEU A 170 -10.57 -13.55 7.01
C LEU A 170 -11.30 -13.56 8.36
N ASP A 171 -10.88 -12.75 9.34
CA ASP A 171 -11.66 -12.55 10.57
C ASP A 171 -13.06 -11.97 10.29
N GLU A 172 -13.24 -11.26 9.17
CA GLU A 172 -14.45 -10.49 8.84
C GLU A 172 -15.25 -11.13 7.70
N THR A 173 -14.60 -11.58 6.62
CA THR A 173 -15.28 -12.04 5.40
C THR A 173 -14.56 -13.17 4.67
N TRP A 174 -15.28 -13.88 3.81
CA TRP A 174 -14.73 -14.79 2.80
C TRP A 174 -14.30 -14.09 1.52
N LEU A 175 -14.76 -12.86 1.29
CA LEU A 175 -14.36 -12.09 0.12
C LEU A 175 -12.89 -11.71 0.22
N ILE A 176 -12.11 -12.12 -0.77
CA ILE A 176 -10.69 -11.78 -0.86
C ILE A 176 -10.59 -10.41 -1.54
N PRO A 177 -10.03 -9.39 -0.86
CA PRO A 177 -9.88 -8.08 -1.45
C PRO A 177 -8.80 -8.06 -2.52
N GLU A 178 -8.82 -7.04 -3.38
CA GLU A 178 -7.66 -6.71 -4.19
C GLU A 178 -6.55 -6.18 -3.26
N ILE A 179 -5.38 -6.83 -3.30
CA ILE A 179 -4.20 -6.42 -2.58
C ILE A 179 -3.20 -5.80 -3.55
N ARG A 180 -2.68 -4.62 -3.22
CA ARG A 180 -1.56 -4.00 -3.92
C ARG A 180 -0.36 -3.86 -3.01
N HIS A 181 0.79 -4.28 -3.54
CA HIS A 181 2.09 -3.96 -2.95
C HIS A 181 2.66 -2.76 -3.69
N VAL A 182 3.02 -1.73 -2.94
CA VAL A 182 3.60 -0.51 -3.51
C VAL A 182 4.89 -0.18 -2.77
N ASP A 183 5.93 0.13 -3.52
CA ASP A 183 7.16 0.67 -2.97
C ASP A 183 7.18 2.15 -3.29
N ILE A 184 7.05 2.96 -2.24
CA ILE A 184 7.05 4.40 -2.36
C ILE A 184 8.49 4.85 -2.18
N VAL A 185 8.93 5.67 -3.11
CA VAL A 185 10.23 6.33 -3.11
C VAL A 185 10.45 7.18 -1.85
N PRO A 186 11.70 7.35 -1.38
CA PRO A 186 11.98 8.11 -0.15
C PRO A 186 11.46 9.55 -0.19
N CYS A 187 10.62 9.97 0.77
CA CYS A 187 10.11 11.34 0.85
C CYS A 187 9.80 11.76 2.30
N LYS A 188 9.64 13.07 2.59
CA LYS A 188 9.23 13.57 3.94
C LYS A 188 7.83 13.21 4.26
N GLU A 189 7.01 13.47 3.26
CA GLU A 189 5.59 13.43 3.34
C GLU A 189 5.16 12.57 2.18
N LEU A 190 4.49 11.47 2.51
CA LEU A 190 3.85 10.66 1.48
C LEU A 190 2.70 11.40 0.80
N GLY A 191 2.23 12.52 1.38
CA GLY A 191 0.94 13.13 1.02
C GLY A 191 -0.25 12.25 1.39
N LEU A 192 -0.08 11.41 2.41
CA LEU A 192 -1.08 10.45 2.87
C LEU A 192 -1.60 10.84 4.25
N ILE A 193 -2.92 10.92 4.39
CA ILE A 193 -3.59 11.11 5.67
C ILE A 193 -4.36 9.85 5.98
N VAL A 194 -4.08 9.28 7.14
CA VAL A 194 -4.68 8.02 7.58
C VAL A 194 -5.45 8.18 8.88
N ARG A 195 -6.48 7.36 9.06
CA ARG A 195 -7.29 7.28 10.28
C ARG A 195 -7.41 5.84 10.73
N THR A 196 -7.28 5.60 12.04
CA THR A 196 -7.49 4.26 12.59
C THR A 196 -8.97 4.08 12.95
N VAL A 197 -9.66 3.17 12.26
CA VAL A 197 -11.08 2.85 12.49
C VAL A 197 -11.24 1.34 12.67
N ASN A 198 -11.85 0.92 13.78
CA ASN A 198 -12.04 -0.49 14.15
C ASN A 198 -10.73 -1.30 14.05
N GLY A 199 -9.64 -0.70 14.53
CA GLY A 199 -8.29 -1.30 14.50
C GLY A 199 -7.62 -1.34 13.13
N ARG A 200 -8.23 -0.85 12.05
CA ARG A 200 -7.61 -0.77 10.71
C ARG A 200 -7.17 0.65 10.40
N VAL A 201 -6.08 0.78 9.67
CA VAL A 201 -5.58 2.08 9.19
C VAL A 201 -6.19 2.36 7.82
N MET A 202 -7.14 3.29 7.76
CA MET A 202 -7.86 3.69 6.55
C MET A 202 -7.20 4.94 5.95
N VAL A 203 -7.13 5.01 4.62
CA VAL A 203 -6.72 6.21 3.89
C VAL A 203 -7.88 7.21 3.86
N ALA A 204 -7.71 8.34 4.54
CA ALA A 204 -8.72 9.38 4.68
C ALA A 204 -8.49 10.57 3.74
N CYS A 205 -7.27 10.77 3.24
CA CYS A 205 -6.98 11.72 2.17
C CYS A 205 -5.68 11.32 1.47
N VAL A 206 -5.62 11.60 0.17
CA VAL A 206 -4.41 11.52 -0.65
C VAL A 206 -4.24 12.90 -1.28
N ARG A 207 -3.12 13.56 -1.00
CA ARG A 207 -2.80 14.87 -1.56
C ARG A 207 -2.44 14.72 -3.03
N LYS A 208 -2.83 15.71 -3.84
CA LYS A 208 -2.45 15.77 -5.26
C LYS A 208 -0.95 15.95 -5.40
N ASN A 209 -0.39 15.43 -6.49
CA ASN A 209 1.03 15.47 -6.84
C ASN A 209 1.93 14.96 -5.70
N SER A 210 1.47 13.93 -4.99
CA SER A 210 2.19 13.33 -3.88
C SER A 210 2.66 11.92 -4.20
N ALA A 211 3.69 11.45 -3.49
CA ALA A 211 4.22 10.11 -3.66
C ALA A 211 3.16 9.01 -3.41
N ALA A 212 2.16 9.27 -2.57
CA ALA A 212 1.02 8.36 -2.38
C ALA A 212 0.06 8.35 -3.59
N GLU A 213 -0.18 9.50 -4.24
CA GLU A 213 -0.99 9.55 -5.47
C GLU A 213 -0.28 8.81 -6.61
N ASP A 214 1.02 9.07 -6.80
CA ASP A 214 1.84 8.42 -7.83
C ASP A 214 1.90 6.89 -7.63
N ALA A 215 1.90 6.43 -6.37
CA ALA A 215 1.84 5.01 -6.04
C ALA A 215 0.45 4.39 -6.24
N GLY A 216 -0.57 5.16 -6.66
CA GLY A 216 -1.93 4.69 -6.91
C GLY A 216 -2.71 4.37 -5.62
N ILE A 217 -2.33 4.99 -4.51
CA ILE A 217 -3.09 4.92 -3.25
C ILE A 217 -4.34 5.78 -3.40
N ALA A 218 -5.48 5.26 -2.95
CA ALA A 218 -6.76 5.94 -3.10
C ALA A 218 -7.45 6.13 -1.75
N TYR A 219 -8.32 7.15 -1.69
CA TYR A 219 -9.26 7.34 -0.59
C TYR A 219 -10.06 6.07 -0.33
N GLY A 220 -10.10 5.65 0.94
CA GLY A 220 -10.82 4.46 1.38
C GLY A 220 -10.04 3.15 1.28
N ASP A 221 -8.82 3.16 0.75
CA ASP A 221 -7.93 2.01 0.87
C ASP A 221 -7.58 1.74 2.34
N THR A 222 -7.31 0.49 2.68
CA THR A 222 -6.76 0.11 3.98
C THR A 222 -5.26 -0.14 3.85
N LEU A 223 -4.47 0.55 4.66
CA LEU A 223 -3.04 0.27 4.82
C LEU A 223 -2.89 -0.93 5.78
N ASP A 224 -2.67 -2.11 5.22
CA ASP A 224 -2.60 -3.38 5.96
C ASP A 224 -1.21 -3.61 6.56
N GLU A 225 -0.17 -3.24 5.81
CA GLU A 225 1.23 -3.40 6.19
C GLU A 225 2.04 -2.20 5.71
N MET A 226 3.02 -1.78 6.50
CA MET A 226 4.00 -0.78 6.11
C MET A 226 5.38 -1.19 6.64
N LEU A 227 6.39 -1.19 5.78
CA LEU A 227 7.78 -1.53 6.10
C LEU A 227 7.91 -2.92 6.77
N GLY A 228 7.15 -3.91 6.28
CA GLY A 228 7.14 -5.26 6.86
C GLY A 228 6.30 -5.40 8.15
N ILE A 229 5.65 -4.33 8.61
CA ILE A 229 4.92 -4.29 9.89
C ILE A 229 3.41 -4.26 9.65
N PHE A 230 2.70 -5.26 10.18
CA PHE A 230 1.24 -5.30 10.17
C PHE A 230 0.64 -4.19 11.02
N LEU A 231 -0.37 -3.51 10.48
CA LEU A 231 -0.97 -2.34 11.13
C LEU A 231 -2.30 -2.61 11.84
N TYR A 232 -2.83 -3.84 11.73
CA TYR A 232 -4.07 -4.18 12.43
C TYR A 232 -3.91 -4.10 13.95
N LYS A 233 -4.79 -3.31 14.59
CA LYS A 233 -4.75 -2.91 16.01
C LYS A 233 -3.44 -2.23 16.43
N ALA A 234 -2.70 -1.65 15.48
CA ALA A 234 -1.55 -0.82 15.80
C ALA A 234 -1.97 0.40 16.62
N LYS A 235 -1.07 0.87 17.50
CA LYS A 235 -1.27 2.10 18.26
C LYS A 235 -1.41 3.30 17.32
N ALA A 236 -2.22 4.28 17.71
CA ALA A 236 -2.28 5.56 17.01
C ALA A 236 -0.87 6.16 16.89
N GLY A 237 -0.56 6.78 15.74
CA GLY A 237 0.78 7.30 15.44
C GLY A 237 1.80 6.28 14.94
N ARG A 238 1.50 4.97 14.96
CA ARG A 238 2.45 3.93 14.49
C ARG A 238 2.93 4.16 13.05
N VAL A 239 2.04 4.59 12.16
CA VAL A 239 2.40 4.92 10.77
C VAL A 239 3.42 6.06 10.74
N VAL A 240 3.14 7.14 11.48
CA VAL A 240 4.05 8.30 11.58
C VAL A 240 5.40 7.89 12.17
N ASP A 241 5.40 7.06 13.21
CA ASP A 241 6.63 6.54 13.82
C ASP A 241 7.47 5.71 12.84
N LEU A 242 6.82 4.87 12.02
CA LEU A 242 7.49 4.05 11.02
C LEU A 242 8.13 4.92 9.93
N LEU A 243 7.43 5.96 9.48
CA LEU A 243 7.94 6.91 8.49
C LEU A 243 9.14 7.68 9.03
N ARG A 244 9.03 8.28 10.23
CA ARG A 244 10.13 9.04 10.86
C ARG A 244 11.41 8.21 11.08
N ARG A 245 11.26 6.90 11.35
CA ARG A 245 12.42 6.01 11.55
C ARG A 245 13.07 5.56 10.24
N ASN A 246 12.38 5.72 9.12
CA ASN A 246 12.81 5.29 7.80
C ASN A 246 12.89 6.46 6.81
N THR A 247 13.04 7.68 7.33
CA THR A 247 13.30 8.88 6.55
C THR A 247 14.49 8.67 5.62
N GLY A 248 14.34 9.08 4.35
CA GLY A 248 15.36 8.88 3.32
C GLY A 248 15.48 7.45 2.79
N ARG A 249 14.57 6.53 3.17
CA ARG A 249 14.49 5.16 2.63
C ARG A 249 13.16 4.92 1.91
N PRO A 250 13.12 3.99 0.94
CA PRO A 250 11.85 3.60 0.32
C PRO A 250 10.88 3.02 1.37
N VAL A 251 9.60 3.34 1.21
CA VAL A 251 8.51 2.91 2.08
C VAL A 251 7.67 1.86 1.36
N SER A 252 7.88 0.59 1.72
CA SER A 252 7.04 -0.49 1.22
C SER A 252 5.70 -0.53 1.96
N CYS A 253 4.61 -0.68 1.22
CA CYS A 253 3.25 -0.75 1.74
C CYS A 253 2.47 -1.91 1.11
N THR A 254 1.64 -2.57 1.92
CA THR A 254 0.59 -3.48 1.43
C THR A 254 -0.76 -2.81 1.66
N LEU A 255 -1.48 -2.58 0.58
CA LEU A 255 -2.78 -1.91 0.54
C LEU A 255 -3.86 -2.93 0.21
N VAL A 256 -4.96 -2.84 0.93
CA VAL A 256 -6.23 -3.49 0.57
C VAL A 256 -7.12 -2.43 -0.06
N LYS A 257 -7.48 -2.62 -1.32
CA LYS A 257 -8.26 -1.63 -2.06
C LYS A 257 -9.65 -1.47 -1.47
N GLY A 258 -10.09 -0.22 -1.32
CA GLY A 258 -11.42 0.09 -0.78
C GLY A 258 -12.57 -0.32 -1.70
N LYS A 259 -12.27 -0.59 -2.97
CA LYS A 259 -13.22 -1.05 -3.99
C LYS A 259 -12.80 -2.41 -4.55
N LEU A 260 -13.80 -3.24 -4.83
CA LEU A 260 -13.66 -4.47 -5.59
C LEU A 260 -13.43 -4.14 -7.08
N PRO A 261 -12.94 -5.09 -7.89
CA PRO A 261 -12.81 -4.92 -9.35
C PRO A 261 -14.12 -4.55 -10.05
N THR A 262 -15.27 -4.87 -9.45
CA THR A 262 -16.61 -4.49 -9.93
C THR A 262 -16.94 -3.01 -9.70
N GLY A 263 -16.07 -2.25 -9.02
CA GLY A 263 -16.28 -0.86 -8.62
C GLY A 263 -17.09 -0.69 -7.33
N GLN A 264 -17.73 -1.75 -6.82
CA GLN A 264 -18.44 -1.73 -5.53
C GLN A 264 -17.45 -1.61 -4.37
N PHE A 265 -17.86 -0.98 -3.28
CA PHE A 265 -17.04 -0.95 -2.07
C PHE A 265 -16.79 -2.35 -1.53
N PHE A 266 -15.57 -2.60 -1.07
CA PHE A 266 -15.24 -3.82 -0.35
C PHE A 266 -16.08 -3.87 0.93
N PRO A 267 -16.99 -4.85 1.11
CA PRO A 267 -18.00 -4.77 2.15
C PRO A 267 -17.46 -4.54 3.57
N PRO A 268 -16.35 -5.17 4.01
CA PRO A 268 -15.75 -4.87 5.32
C PRO A 268 -15.28 -3.42 5.48
N ALA A 269 -14.94 -2.72 4.40
CA ALA A 269 -14.54 -1.31 4.47
C ALA A 269 -15.75 -0.37 4.73
N SER A 270 -16.98 -0.77 4.41
CA SER A 270 -18.15 0.13 4.36
C SER A 270 -18.42 0.91 5.66
N GLU A 271 -18.40 0.24 6.81
CA GLU A 271 -18.59 0.92 8.11
C GLU A 271 -17.46 1.91 8.40
N ARG A 272 -16.23 1.54 8.03
CA ARG A 272 -15.04 2.38 8.23
C ARG A 272 -15.05 3.58 7.29
N MET A 273 -15.53 3.39 6.07
CA MET A 273 -15.77 4.44 5.08
C MET A 273 -16.76 5.48 5.64
N ALA A 274 -17.89 5.03 6.19
CA ALA A 274 -18.88 5.93 6.77
C ALA A 274 -18.27 6.85 7.85
N VAL A 275 -17.38 6.32 8.69
CA VAL A 275 -16.67 7.11 9.72
C VAL A 275 -15.76 8.17 9.10
N ILE A 276 -14.91 7.80 8.13
CA ILE A 276 -13.98 8.76 7.52
C ILE A 276 -14.66 9.75 6.56
N THR A 277 -15.87 9.44 6.08
CA THR A 277 -16.69 10.35 5.28
C THR A 277 -17.48 11.32 6.16
N ALA A 278 -17.95 10.89 7.33
CA ALA A 278 -18.70 11.75 8.26
C ALA A 278 -17.86 12.87 8.87
N ASP A 279 -16.55 12.64 9.01
CA ASP A 279 -15.58 13.64 9.46
C ASP A 279 -14.44 13.70 8.44
N PRO A 280 -14.65 14.37 7.30
CA PRO A 280 -13.64 14.46 6.25
C PRO A 280 -12.47 15.30 6.75
N TYR A 281 -11.26 14.89 6.38
CA TYR A 281 -10.10 15.75 6.60
C TYR A 281 -10.28 17.06 5.83
N LYS A 282 -10.12 18.17 6.54
CA LYS A 282 -10.04 19.52 5.97
C LYS A 282 -8.60 19.96 6.11
N ASP A 283 -7.93 20.23 4.99
CA ASP A 283 -6.68 21.00 5.04
C ASP A 283 -7.08 22.40 5.56
N GLU A 284 -6.86 22.65 6.85
CA GLU A 284 -6.79 24.01 7.35
C GLU A 284 -5.47 24.57 6.83
N GLU A 285 -5.55 25.63 6.01
CA GLU A 285 -4.48 26.22 5.21
C GLU A 285 -4.21 25.48 3.90
N GLY A 286 -4.60 26.11 2.79
CA GLY A 286 -4.11 25.75 1.46
C GLY A 286 -2.58 25.76 1.53
N SER A 287 -1.99 24.56 1.50
CA SER A 287 -0.56 24.40 1.63
C SER A 287 0.15 25.29 0.62
N ASP A 288 1.25 25.92 1.02
CA ASP A 288 2.11 26.74 0.16
C ASP A 288 2.63 26.01 -1.10
N LEU A 289 2.27 24.73 -1.30
CA LEU A 289 2.55 23.93 -2.49
C LEU A 289 1.71 24.36 -3.72
N ASP A 290 0.51 24.92 -3.52
CA ASP A 290 -0.30 25.48 -4.62
C ASP A 290 0.10 26.92 -4.99
N LYS A 291 1.02 27.51 -4.22
CA LYS A 291 1.60 28.81 -4.56
C LYS A 291 2.85 28.55 -5.37
N ALA A 292 2.78 28.76 -6.68
CA ALA A 292 3.95 29.18 -7.44
C ALA A 292 4.72 30.21 -6.57
N PRO A 293 6.06 30.17 -6.51
CA PRO A 293 6.86 31.04 -5.66
C PRO A 293 6.23 32.43 -5.62
N GLN A 294 5.86 32.98 -4.45
CA GLN A 294 4.99 34.17 -4.37
C GLN A 294 5.47 35.36 -5.25
N GLN A 295 6.75 35.36 -5.64
CA GLN A 295 7.37 36.23 -6.65
C GLN A 295 6.93 35.99 -8.13
N LEU A 296 6.06 35.01 -8.39
CA LEU A 296 5.58 34.57 -9.71
C LEU A 296 4.05 34.56 -9.82
N ALA A 297 3.32 34.95 -8.77
CA ALA A 297 1.87 35.04 -8.77
C ALA A 297 1.38 36.03 -9.85
N GLY A 298 0.56 35.54 -10.80
CA GLY A 298 -0.09 36.38 -11.82
C GLY A 298 -0.05 35.90 -13.29
N PHE A 299 0.24 34.63 -13.58
CA PHE A 299 0.16 34.10 -14.96
C PHE A 299 -0.62 32.78 -15.00
N GLU A 300 -1.64 32.72 -15.87
CA GLU A 300 -2.58 31.59 -16.02
C GLU A 300 -2.03 30.44 -16.89
N GLU A 301 -0.84 30.56 -17.47
CA GLU A 301 -0.27 29.50 -18.34
C GLU A 301 1.19 29.19 -17.97
N THR A 302 1.43 27.94 -17.56
CA THR A 302 2.76 27.33 -17.48
C THR A 302 3.32 27.15 -18.90
N PRO A 303 4.49 27.71 -19.24
CA PRO A 303 5.09 27.49 -20.55
C PRO A 303 5.49 26.02 -20.70
N VAL A 304 4.74 25.26 -21.50
CA VAL A 304 5.03 23.85 -21.81
C VAL A 304 6.21 23.79 -22.77
N HIS A 305 7.30 23.11 -22.40
CA HIS A 305 8.31 22.70 -23.38
C HIS A 305 7.72 21.60 -24.27
N ALA A 306 7.69 21.83 -25.58
CA ALA A 306 7.41 20.77 -26.54
C ALA A 306 8.51 19.71 -26.41
N SER A 307 8.12 18.43 -26.48
CA SER A 307 8.95 17.24 -26.19
C SER A 307 10.27 17.12 -26.96
N ASP A 308 10.52 17.97 -27.96
CA ASP A 308 11.59 17.80 -28.94
C ASP A 308 12.60 18.96 -28.96
N THR A 309 12.52 19.93 -28.03
CA THR A 309 13.50 21.03 -27.94
C THR A 309 14.42 20.87 -26.74
N ILE A 310 15.70 20.65 -27.00
CA ILE A 310 16.76 20.67 -25.98
C ILE A 310 16.77 22.06 -25.33
N ALA A 311 16.51 22.14 -24.02
CA ALA A 311 16.38 23.37 -23.25
C ALA A 311 17.76 23.95 -22.85
N ILE A 312 18.53 24.37 -23.86
CA ILE A 312 19.82 25.04 -23.67
C ILE A 312 19.63 26.55 -23.76
N TYR A 313 20.06 27.26 -22.72
CA TYR A 313 19.96 28.72 -22.62
C TYR A 313 21.33 29.37 -22.47
N SER A 314 21.59 30.43 -23.22
CA SER A 314 22.77 31.28 -23.02
C SER A 314 22.60 32.16 -21.78
N ALA A 315 23.60 32.18 -20.91
CA ALA A 315 23.63 32.99 -19.70
C ALA A 315 25.03 33.50 -19.39
N THR A 316 25.12 34.48 -18.50
CA THR A 316 26.38 34.93 -17.89
C THR A 316 26.44 34.41 -16.45
N TYR A 317 27.42 33.58 -16.13
CA TYR A 317 27.66 33.08 -14.78
C TYR A 317 28.56 34.05 -14.00
N TYR A 318 28.08 34.50 -12.84
CA TYR A 318 28.79 35.46 -11.97
C TYR A 318 29.56 34.80 -10.83
N GLY A 319 29.16 33.59 -10.43
CA GLY A 319 29.82 32.85 -9.35
C GLY A 319 28.83 32.17 -8.42
N LYS A 320 29.36 31.70 -7.30
CA LYS A 320 28.59 31.05 -6.24
C LYS A 320 28.94 31.60 -4.86
N LEU A 321 27.99 31.51 -3.93
CA LEU A 321 28.18 31.85 -2.51
C LEU A 321 27.83 30.63 -1.65
N ALA A 322 28.66 30.34 -0.65
CA ALA A 322 28.30 29.35 0.37
C ALA A 322 27.25 29.95 1.31
N VAL A 323 26.10 29.27 1.45
CA VAL A 323 24.97 29.72 2.29
C VAL A 323 24.77 28.85 3.54
N GLY A 324 25.73 27.96 3.82
CA GLY A 324 25.73 27.08 4.99
C GLY A 324 24.61 26.04 4.93
N GLU A 325 23.93 25.82 6.05
CA GLU A 325 22.82 24.85 6.16
C GLU A 325 21.49 25.39 5.59
N ASN A 326 21.42 26.67 5.20
CA ASN A 326 20.18 27.30 4.76
C ASN A 326 19.99 27.19 3.24
N GLY A 327 19.23 26.19 2.80
CA GLY A 327 18.85 25.99 1.39
C GLY A 327 17.62 26.77 0.90
N GLY A 328 17.01 27.61 1.76
CA GLY A 328 15.72 28.24 1.48
C GLY A 328 15.79 29.48 0.57
N ILE A 329 14.64 29.88 -0.01
CA ILE A 329 14.55 31.00 -0.96
C ILE A 329 14.99 32.36 -0.38
N ALA A 330 14.91 32.52 0.95
CA ALA A 330 15.27 33.76 1.64
C ALA A 330 16.75 34.16 1.46
N VAL A 331 17.63 33.21 1.10
CA VAL A 331 19.06 33.50 0.90
C VAL A 331 19.37 34.07 -0.48
N ILE A 332 18.43 34.01 -1.43
CA ILE A 332 18.71 34.26 -2.85
C ILE A 332 19.07 35.72 -3.13
N GLU A 333 18.26 36.67 -2.66
CA GLU A 333 18.49 38.08 -2.99
C GLU A 333 19.81 38.60 -2.42
N ASP A 334 20.11 38.28 -1.16
CA ASP A 334 21.37 38.64 -0.53
C ASP A 334 22.57 37.93 -1.17
N SER A 335 22.41 36.66 -1.55
CA SER A 335 23.46 35.92 -2.27
C SER A 335 23.80 36.56 -3.61
N ILE A 336 22.79 36.99 -4.38
CA ILE A 336 23.01 37.70 -5.66
C ILE A 336 23.80 38.99 -5.40
N LEU A 337 23.41 39.78 -4.39
CA LEU A 337 24.12 41.00 -4.02
C LEU A 337 25.58 40.74 -3.62
N GLN A 338 25.83 39.71 -2.83
CA GLN A 338 27.17 39.37 -2.38
C GLN A 338 28.04 38.85 -3.53
N VAL A 339 27.53 37.97 -4.39
CA VAL A 339 28.28 37.46 -5.56
C VAL A 339 28.64 38.60 -6.51
N LEU A 340 27.74 39.56 -6.74
CA LEU A 340 28.01 40.73 -7.58
C LEU A 340 29.10 41.65 -7.01
N LYS A 341 29.32 41.64 -5.69
CA LYS A 341 30.41 42.39 -5.04
C LYS A 341 31.75 41.66 -5.13
N GLN A 342 31.76 40.36 -5.43
CA GLN A 342 33.00 39.60 -5.57
C GLN A 342 33.73 40.04 -6.85
N ILE A 343 35.06 40.05 -6.80
CA ILE A 343 35.93 40.35 -7.94
C ILE A 343 36.06 39.09 -8.83
N ASN A 344 34.93 38.52 -9.22
CA ASN A 344 34.89 37.40 -10.16
C ASN A 344 34.73 37.92 -11.57
N LYS A 345 35.49 37.35 -12.53
CA LYS A 345 35.27 37.64 -13.95
C LYS A 345 34.05 36.83 -14.43
N PRO A 346 32.96 37.49 -14.88
CA PRO A 346 31.78 36.77 -15.38
C PRO A 346 32.13 35.93 -16.60
N ARG A 347 31.49 34.76 -16.73
CA ARG A 347 31.75 33.80 -17.81
C ARG A 347 30.49 33.58 -18.64
N ALA A 348 30.62 33.58 -19.97
CA ALA A 348 29.54 33.18 -20.85
C ALA A 348 29.37 31.66 -20.79
N VAL A 349 28.17 31.20 -20.45
CA VAL A 349 27.84 29.79 -20.23
C VAL A 349 26.57 29.37 -20.97
N TYR A 350 26.44 28.07 -21.22
CA TYR A 350 25.18 27.41 -21.55
C TYR A 350 24.62 26.75 -20.28
N LEU A 351 23.37 27.05 -19.93
CA LEU A 351 22.58 26.23 -19.00
C LEU A 351 21.77 25.24 -19.81
N ASN A 352 22.10 23.97 -19.70
CA ASN A 352 21.31 22.87 -20.24
C ASN A 352 20.43 22.29 -19.13
N LEU A 353 19.12 22.41 -19.29
CA LEU A 353 18.14 21.84 -18.39
C LEU A 353 17.63 20.52 -18.96
N SER A 354 17.96 19.41 -18.30
CA SER A 354 17.42 18.09 -18.64
C SER A 354 16.20 17.76 -17.77
N GLU A 355 15.71 16.53 -17.83
CA GLU A 355 14.68 16.03 -16.91
C GLU A 355 15.19 15.87 -15.46
N THR A 356 16.51 15.67 -15.26
CA THR A 356 17.07 15.26 -13.95
C THR A 356 18.11 16.21 -13.38
N ASN A 357 18.71 17.06 -14.21
CA ASN A 357 19.82 17.91 -13.79
C ASN A 357 19.95 19.21 -14.60
N ILE A 358 20.66 20.15 -13.99
CA ILE A 358 21.15 21.39 -14.60
C ILE A 358 22.63 21.18 -14.91
N VAL A 359 23.02 21.38 -16.17
CA VAL A 359 24.44 21.34 -16.59
C VAL A 359 24.87 22.73 -17.03
N VAL A 360 25.96 23.23 -16.44
CA VAL A 360 26.55 24.53 -16.76
C VAL A 360 27.81 24.30 -17.57
N THR A 361 27.85 24.77 -18.82
CA THR A 361 28.98 24.58 -19.73
C THR A 361 29.55 25.92 -20.16
N ASP A 362 30.86 26.09 -20.09
CA ASP A 362 31.55 27.29 -20.57
C ASP A 362 31.48 27.41 -22.10
N GLN A 363 31.06 28.56 -22.64
CA GLN A 363 30.83 28.73 -24.07
C GLN A 363 32.13 28.76 -24.90
N GLN A 364 33.24 29.19 -24.30
CA GLN A 364 34.51 29.34 -25.03
C GLN A 364 35.27 28.02 -25.10
N THR A 365 35.30 27.30 -23.98
CA THR A 365 36.11 26.08 -23.81
C THR A 365 35.29 24.80 -23.97
N SER A 366 33.95 24.89 -24.00
CA SER A 366 33.04 23.74 -23.95
C SER A 366 33.22 22.84 -22.71
N GLN A 367 33.91 23.33 -21.67
CA GLN A 367 34.09 22.57 -20.43
C GLN A 367 32.86 22.68 -19.53
N VAL A 368 32.49 21.56 -18.90
CA VAL A 368 31.43 21.53 -17.89
C VAL A 368 31.96 22.15 -16.59
N LEU A 369 31.35 23.25 -16.17
CA LEU A 369 31.68 23.99 -14.95
C LEU A 369 30.96 23.43 -13.72
N GLY A 370 29.80 22.81 -13.91
CA GLY A 370 29.00 22.22 -12.84
C GLY A 370 27.85 21.37 -13.37
N ILE A 371 27.51 20.34 -12.60
CA ILE A 371 26.32 19.52 -12.79
C ILE A 371 25.58 19.54 -11.46
N HIS A 372 24.31 19.91 -11.48
CA HIS A 372 23.46 19.99 -10.29
C HIS A 372 22.25 19.11 -10.51
N SER A 373 22.14 18.04 -9.74
CA SER A 373 20.93 17.23 -9.77
C SER A 373 19.78 18.05 -9.20
N PHE A 374 18.58 17.89 -9.76
CA PHE A 374 17.41 18.54 -9.18
C PHE A 374 17.09 18.01 -7.77
N THR A 375 17.51 16.79 -7.42
CA THR A 375 17.44 16.26 -6.05
C THR A 375 18.35 17.00 -5.05
N GLU A 376 19.35 17.73 -5.55
CA GLU A 376 20.30 18.54 -4.77
C GLU A 376 19.89 20.01 -4.75
N THR A 377 18.98 20.42 -5.64
CA THR A 377 18.53 21.81 -5.78
C THR A 377 17.39 22.10 -4.79
N SER A 378 17.60 23.03 -3.86
CA SER A 378 16.67 23.30 -2.75
C SER A 378 15.76 24.49 -2.99
N SER A 379 16.19 25.48 -3.78
CA SER A 379 15.38 26.64 -4.14
C SER A 379 15.91 27.33 -5.40
N CYS A 380 15.06 28.10 -6.08
CA CYS A 380 15.48 29.02 -7.13
C CYS A 380 14.65 30.30 -7.09
N GLY A 381 15.18 31.39 -7.64
CA GLY A 381 14.53 32.69 -7.60
C GLY A 381 15.33 33.77 -8.32
N ARG A 382 14.88 35.01 -8.17
CA ARG A 382 15.49 36.20 -8.77
C ARG A 382 15.25 37.41 -7.89
N ARG A 383 15.94 38.51 -8.20
CA ARG A 383 15.68 39.81 -7.57
C ARG A 383 14.50 40.54 -8.20
N ALA A 384 13.78 41.31 -7.41
CA ALA A 384 12.67 42.14 -7.88
C ALA A 384 13.13 43.32 -8.77
N ASP A 385 14.29 43.91 -8.48
CA ASP A 385 14.85 45.07 -9.17
C ASP A 385 15.69 44.72 -10.41
N ARG A 386 16.20 43.49 -10.51
CA ARG A 386 16.94 42.98 -11.67
C ARG A 386 16.41 41.61 -12.08
N LYS A 387 15.45 41.63 -12.97
CA LYS A 387 14.59 40.49 -13.30
C LYS A 387 15.23 39.46 -14.23
N GLU A 388 16.33 39.82 -14.87
CA GLU A 388 17.20 38.97 -15.69
C GLU A 388 18.18 38.14 -14.85
N MET A 389 18.42 38.57 -13.61
CA MET A 389 19.33 37.89 -12.69
C MET A 389 18.60 36.82 -11.91
N ILE A 390 18.97 35.57 -12.16
CA ILE A 390 18.42 34.41 -11.48
C ILE A 390 19.48 33.75 -10.61
N ALA A 391 19.03 33.01 -9.62
CA ALA A 391 19.88 32.10 -8.88
C ALA A 391 19.14 30.84 -8.48
N PHE A 392 19.90 29.78 -8.26
CA PHE A 392 19.41 28.57 -7.61
C PHE A 392 20.39 28.10 -6.55
N VAL A 393 19.87 27.43 -5.52
CA VAL A 393 20.62 26.91 -4.40
C VAL A 393 20.72 25.40 -4.55
N SER A 394 21.92 24.85 -4.47
CA SER A 394 22.19 23.41 -4.54
C SER A 394 23.05 22.96 -3.36
N GLY A 395 22.71 21.81 -2.79
CA GLY A 395 23.47 21.13 -1.76
C GLY A 395 24.72 20.44 -2.31
N GLU A 396 25.65 20.09 -1.42
CA GLU A 396 26.78 19.20 -1.73
C GLU A 396 26.36 17.75 -2.02
N THR A 397 25.13 17.40 -1.66
CA THR A 397 24.45 16.14 -1.94
C THR A 397 22.94 16.40 -1.97
N THR A 398 22.11 15.36 -2.02
CA THR A 398 20.64 15.47 -2.01
C THR A 398 20.17 16.35 -0.86
N CYS A 399 19.19 17.23 -1.08
CA CYS A 399 18.77 18.26 -0.12
C CYS A 399 18.47 17.71 1.29
N THR A 400 18.03 16.46 1.36
CA THR A 400 17.65 15.74 2.58
C THR A 400 18.84 15.33 3.46
N LEU A 401 20.04 15.26 2.88
CA LEU A 401 21.28 14.86 3.54
C LEU A 401 22.32 15.98 3.58
N ALA A 402 22.16 17.01 2.75
CA ALA A 402 23.11 18.09 2.61
C ALA A 402 23.23 18.92 3.88
N LYS A 403 24.47 19.19 4.29
CA LYS A 403 24.80 20.12 5.39
C LYS A 403 25.38 21.43 4.88
N SER A 404 25.80 21.46 3.62
CA SER A 404 26.33 22.66 2.98
C SER A 404 25.60 22.92 1.67
N PHE A 405 25.09 24.13 1.52
CA PHE A 405 24.43 24.64 0.32
C PHE A 405 25.22 25.79 -0.31
N TYR A 406 25.10 25.91 -1.62
CA TYR A 406 25.70 26.95 -2.43
C TYR A 406 24.66 27.60 -3.33
N CYS A 407 24.63 28.93 -3.36
CA CYS A 407 23.78 29.71 -4.25
C CYS A 407 24.57 30.10 -5.50
N TYR A 408 24.08 29.71 -6.69
CA TYR A 408 24.72 29.93 -7.99
C TYR A 408 23.98 31.03 -8.74
N VAL A 409 24.71 32.05 -9.21
CA VAL A 409 24.12 33.28 -9.74
C VAL A 409 24.40 33.44 -11.23
N PHE A 410 23.34 33.70 -11.99
CA PHE A 410 23.36 33.85 -13.44
C PHE A 410 22.57 35.08 -13.89
N GLU A 411 22.95 35.65 -15.02
CA GLU A 411 22.18 36.65 -15.74
C GLU A 411 21.76 36.09 -17.10
N MET A 412 20.47 36.15 -17.40
CA MET A 412 19.92 35.70 -18.69
C MET A 412 19.88 36.84 -19.70
N THR A 413 19.78 36.48 -20.98
CA THR A 413 19.73 37.47 -22.08
C THR A 413 18.50 38.37 -22.04
N THR A 414 17.38 37.90 -21.48
CA THR A 414 16.14 38.67 -21.33
C THR A 414 15.37 38.26 -20.08
N GLU A 415 14.51 39.14 -19.56
CA GLU A 415 13.56 38.83 -18.48
C GLU A 415 12.68 37.62 -18.82
N ARG A 416 12.24 37.51 -20.08
CA ARG A 416 11.40 36.40 -20.53
C ARG A 416 12.13 35.07 -20.42
N ILE A 417 13.39 35.01 -20.82
CA ILE A 417 14.21 33.78 -20.72
C ILE A 417 14.54 33.47 -19.26
N ALA A 418 14.87 34.47 -18.44
CA ALA A 418 15.02 34.31 -16.99
C ALA A 418 13.80 33.66 -16.35
N LYS A 419 12.60 34.11 -16.74
CA LYS A 419 11.34 33.52 -16.29
C LYS A 419 11.23 32.05 -16.72
N VAL A 420 11.40 31.75 -18.01
CA VAL A 420 11.30 30.36 -18.52
C VAL A 420 12.28 29.43 -17.80
N VAL A 421 13.55 29.83 -17.69
CA VAL A 421 14.58 29.04 -17.00
C VAL A 421 14.22 28.79 -15.54
N LEU A 422 13.73 29.81 -14.83
CA LEU A 422 13.28 29.64 -13.45
C LEU A 422 12.10 28.67 -13.32
N TYR A 423 11.13 28.71 -14.24
CA TYR A 423 10.03 27.74 -14.25
C TYR A 423 10.54 26.33 -14.52
N SER A 424 11.43 26.15 -15.49
CA SER A 424 11.98 24.84 -15.83
C SER A 424 12.84 24.26 -14.71
N ILE A 425 13.62 25.10 -14.01
CA ILE A 425 14.33 24.69 -12.79
C ILE A 425 13.33 24.34 -11.68
N ALA A 426 12.31 25.20 -11.47
CA ALA A 426 11.29 25.00 -10.45
C ALA A 426 10.54 23.68 -10.62
N ASP A 427 10.09 23.42 -11.83
CA ASP A 427 9.40 22.22 -12.24
C ASP A 427 10.31 20.99 -12.20
N GLY A 428 11.57 21.11 -12.65
CA GLY A 428 12.58 20.06 -12.56
C GLY A 428 12.87 19.64 -11.12
N PHE A 429 13.02 20.60 -10.21
CA PHE A 429 13.18 20.30 -8.79
C PHE A 429 11.87 19.84 -8.16
N LEU A 430 10.70 20.43 -8.41
CA LEU A 430 9.41 19.92 -7.90
C LEU A 430 9.12 18.46 -8.27
N ARG A 431 9.49 18.05 -9.50
CA ARG A 431 9.41 16.64 -9.94
C ARG A 431 10.38 15.69 -9.22
N THR A 432 11.43 16.23 -8.61
CA THR A 432 12.54 15.46 -8.02
C THR A 432 12.79 15.82 -6.55
N VAL A 433 11.97 16.70 -5.94
CA VAL A 433 12.04 17.03 -4.51
C VAL A 433 11.48 15.87 -3.74
N TRP A 434 12.42 15.10 -3.22
CA TRP A 434 12.21 14.16 -2.14
C TRP A 434 12.14 14.96 -0.84
N PHE A 435 10.96 15.16 -0.28
CA PHE A 435 10.86 16.19 0.76
C PHE A 435 11.62 15.90 2.08
N VAL A 436 12.11 14.70 2.46
CA VAL A 436 12.52 14.19 3.84
C VAL A 436 11.95 14.74 5.16
#